data_AF-R7YHT8-F1
#
_entry.id   AF-R7YHT8-F1
#
_cell.length_a   1.000
_cell.length_b   1.000
_cell.length_c   1.000
_cell.angle_alpha   90.00
_cell.angle_beta   90.00
_cell.angle_gamma   90.00
#
_symmetry.space_group_name_H-M   'P 1'
#
loop_
_entity.id
_entity.type
_entity.pdbx_description
1 polymer ?
#
loop_
_entity_poly.entity_id
_entity_poly.type
_entity_poly.pdbx_seq_one_letter_code
_entity_poly.pdbx_strand_id
1 'polypeptide(L)'
;MSIGRDVYCDTRLMIQKLEELYPEGTLSERSPEGKGIQALLETWTNDQFFWHVARLLPPTYPMIDKAWRDDRADMAGDKLSAEAPDEARREALSHIVAALDMLEHTFFADGRDWILKTKNPTLADINGIWTWDWLFHDPWMEGAIPDEYALDVRFPKVFAWTERFRQVLRETDAPVSWMDSNDVVEAVLSSEFAEPEGSVDHTDPLGLQKGQEIEVWPTDSGMNHHDHGFLVKLDTREVAISAKSKDGRELRIHFPRTNFRISAISELAN
;
A
#
# COMPACT_ATOMS: atom_id res chain seq x y z
N MET A 1 8.87 -4.72 3.58
CA MET A 1 9.07 -5.87 4.49
C MET A 1 10.31 -6.61 4.05
N SER A 2 11.17 -7.08 4.95
CA SER A 2 12.27 -7.97 4.59
C SER A 2 12.09 -9.35 5.23
N ILE A 3 12.41 -10.40 4.48
CA ILE A 3 12.56 -11.76 4.99
C ILE A 3 13.91 -12.24 4.48
N GLY A 4 14.86 -12.41 5.39
CA GLY A 4 16.25 -12.64 5.00
C GLY A 4 16.78 -11.54 4.07
N ARG A 5 17.35 -11.93 2.92
CA ARG A 5 17.86 -11.01 1.88
C ARG A 5 16.84 -10.57 0.83
N ASP A 6 15.59 -10.98 0.95
CA ASP A 6 14.52 -10.57 0.05
C ASP A 6 13.74 -9.40 0.67
N VAL A 7 13.77 -8.25 -0.01
CA VAL A 7 13.10 -7.02 0.36
C VAL A 7 11.85 -6.86 -0.52
N TYR A 8 10.68 -6.97 0.11
CA TYR A 8 9.39 -6.81 -0.53
C TYR A 8 8.89 -5.38 -0.36
N CYS A 9 8.78 -4.67 -1.48
CA CYS A 9 8.25 -3.32 -1.60
C CYS A 9 6.75 -3.35 -1.89
N ASP A 10 6.02 -2.32 -1.44
CA ASP A 10 4.56 -2.15 -1.55
C ASP A 10 3.72 -3.16 -0.73
N THR A 11 2.71 -2.64 -0.02
CA THR A 11 1.88 -3.44 0.89
C THR A 11 1.08 -4.54 0.19
N ARG A 12 0.74 -4.38 -1.10
CA ARG A 12 0.06 -5.43 -1.88
C ARG A 12 0.89 -6.69 -1.96
N LEU A 13 2.18 -6.53 -2.28
CA LEU A 13 3.10 -7.65 -2.34
C LEU A 13 3.42 -8.18 -0.95
N MET A 14 3.60 -7.31 0.04
CA MET A 14 3.85 -7.74 1.42
C MET A 14 2.69 -8.61 1.95
N ILE A 15 1.45 -8.18 1.75
CA ILE A 15 0.24 -8.94 2.16
C ILE A 15 0.18 -10.27 1.41
N GLN A 16 0.42 -10.30 0.10
CA GLN A 16 0.46 -11.55 -0.65
C GLN A 16 1.50 -12.53 -0.10
N LYS A 17 2.72 -12.06 0.20
CA LYS A 17 3.79 -12.89 0.76
C LYS A 17 3.46 -13.40 2.15
N LEU A 18 2.77 -12.61 2.97
CA LEU A 18 2.28 -13.05 4.29
C LEU A 18 1.22 -14.15 4.16
N GLU A 19 0.27 -14.04 3.21
CA GLU A 19 -0.71 -15.08 2.94
C GLU A 19 -0.07 -16.39 2.46
N GLU A 20 0.99 -16.30 1.65
CA GLU A 20 1.77 -17.46 1.19
C GLU A 20 2.58 -18.11 2.33
N LEU A 21 3.14 -17.30 3.23
CA LEU A 21 3.94 -17.77 4.36
C LEU A 21 3.10 -18.41 5.48
N TYR A 22 1.87 -17.94 5.67
CA TYR A 22 0.97 -18.40 6.74
C TYR A 22 -0.36 -18.95 6.19
N PRO A 23 -0.35 -20.04 5.39
CA PRO A 23 -1.54 -20.53 4.69
C PRO A 23 -2.67 -21.02 5.62
N GLU A 24 -2.34 -21.49 6.82
CA GLU A 24 -3.33 -21.91 7.83
C GLU A 24 -4.08 -20.72 8.46
N GLY A 25 -3.51 -19.51 8.39
CA GLY A 25 -4.07 -18.27 8.90
C GLY A 25 -4.56 -17.30 7.81
N THR A 26 -4.71 -17.78 6.57
CA THR A 26 -5.10 -16.97 5.41
C THR A 26 -6.36 -16.13 5.68
N LEU A 27 -6.27 -14.84 5.39
CA LEU A 27 -7.37 -13.90 5.46
C LEU A 27 -8.04 -13.68 4.10
N SER A 28 -7.48 -14.26 3.02
CA SER A 28 -8.06 -14.22 1.69
C SER A 28 -9.29 -15.12 1.57
N GLU A 29 -10.34 -14.59 0.95
CA GLU A 29 -11.55 -15.36 0.66
C GLU A 29 -11.31 -16.36 -0.47
N ARG A 30 -11.95 -17.54 -0.41
CA ARG A 30 -11.76 -18.61 -1.40
C ARG A 30 -12.65 -18.46 -2.61
N SER A 31 -13.82 -17.84 -2.44
CA SER A 31 -14.77 -17.64 -3.54
C SER A 31 -14.20 -16.69 -4.61
N PRO A 32 -14.43 -16.94 -5.91
CA PRO A 32 -14.01 -16.02 -6.98
C PRO A 32 -14.56 -14.60 -6.80
N GLU A 33 -15.79 -14.47 -6.30
CA GLU A 33 -16.42 -13.18 -6.00
C GLU A 33 -15.67 -12.44 -4.89
N GLY A 34 -15.38 -13.11 -3.77
CA GLY A 34 -14.64 -12.51 -2.66
C GLY A 34 -13.23 -12.06 -3.05
N LYS A 35 -12.52 -12.86 -3.86
CA LYS A 35 -11.21 -12.48 -4.42
C LYS A 35 -11.31 -11.26 -5.34
N GLY A 36 -12.35 -11.19 -6.17
CA GLY A 36 -12.61 -10.04 -7.03
C GLY A 36 -12.86 -8.77 -6.22
N ILE A 37 -13.70 -8.84 -5.18
CA ILE A 37 -13.99 -7.71 -4.29
C ILE A 37 -12.72 -7.27 -3.55
N GLN A 38 -11.94 -8.21 -3.02
CA GLN A 38 -10.66 -7.91 -2.34
C GLN A 38 -9.69 -7.15 -3.25
N ALA A 39 -9.52 -7.60 -4.50
CA ALA A 39 -8.64 -6.95 -5.47
C ALA A 39 -9.15 -5.55 -5.87
N LEU A 40 -10.48 -5.40 -6.06
CA LEU A 40 -11.06 -4.10 -6.37
C LEU A 40 -10.88 -3.10 -5.23
N LEU A 41 -11.05 -3.53 -3.98
CA LEU A 41 -10.81 -2.68 -2.81
C LEU A 41 -9.33 -2.34 -2.66
N GLU A 42 -8.42 -3.28 -2.91
CA GLU A 42 -6.98 -3.01 -2.92
C GLU A 42 -6.61 -1.90 -3.91
N THR A 43 -7.11 -1.96 -5.15
CA THR A 43 -6.88 -0.91 -6.15
C THR A 43 -7.59 0.39 -5.77
N TRP A 44 -8.87 0.33 -5.45
CA TRP A 44 -9.67 1.53 -5.20
C TRP A 44 -9.18 2.34 -4.00
N THR A 45 -8.87 1.67 -2.88
CA THR A 45 -8.40 2.33 -1.66
C THR A 45 -7.04 3.00 -1.89
N ASN A 46 -6.09 2.27 -2.46
CA ASN A 46 -4.72 2.73 -2.60
C ASN A 46 -4.53 3.74 -3.75
N ASP A 47 -5.21 3.56 -4.88
CA ASP A 47 -4.87 4.32 -6.10
C ASP A 47 -5.76 5.55 -6.31
N GLN A 48 -6.98 5.50 -5.79
CA GLN A 48 -7.96 6.58 -5.94
C GLN A 48 -8.25 7.23 -4.59
N PHE A 49 -8.76 6.44 -3.65
CA PHE A 49 -9.35 6.98 -2.43
C PHE A 49 -8.32 7.62 -1.49
N PHE A 50 -7.12 7.02 -1.37
CA PHE A 50 -6.01 7.56 -0.59
C PHE A 50 -5.73 9.04 -0.86
N TRP A 51 -5.71 9.47 -2.13
CA TRP A 51 -5.40 10.86 -2.48
C TRP A 51 -6.46 11.85 -2.02
N HIS A 52 -7.73 11.43 -1.93
CA HIS A 52 -8.78 12.27 -1.34
C HIS A 52 -8.58 12.41 0.16
N VAL A 53 -8.25 11.33 0.87
CA VAL A 53 -7.96 11.39 2.31
C VAL A 53 -6.72 12.24 2.59
N ALA A 54 -5.64 12.06 1.82
CA ALA A 54 -4.40 12.82 1.98
C ALA A 54 -4.60 14.34 1.82
N ARG A 55 -5.51 14.77 0.93
CA ARG A 55 -5.87 16.19 0.77
C ARG A 55 -6.55 16.78 2.00
N LEU A 56 -7.15 15.96 2.86
CA LEU A 56 -7.78 16.42 4.09
C LEU A 56 -6.80 16.60 5.26
N LEU A 57 -5.51 16.24 5.11
CA LEU A 57 -4.51 16.45 6.15
C LEU A 57 -4.54 17.91 6.67
N PRO A 58 -4.74 18.15 7.97
CA PRO A 58 -4.87 19.52 8.50
C PRO A 58 -3.60 20.35 8.25
N PRO A 59 -3.68 21.51 7.57
CA PRO A 59 -2.48 22.30 7.23
C PRO A 59 -1.81 22.94 8.44
N THR A 60 -2.50 22.98 9.58
CA THR A 60 -2.05 23.55 10.85
C THR A 60 -1.22 22.58 11.68
N TYR A 61 -1.03 21.34 11.22
CA TYR A 61 -0.29 20.34 11.98
C TYR A 61 1.20 20.70 12.07
N PRO A 62 1.85 20.64 13.26
CA PRO A 62 3.21 21.17 13.46
C PRO A 62 4.31 20.59 12.56
N MET A 63 4.12 19.37 12.05
CA MET A 63 5.09 18.68 11.18
C MET A 63 5.07 19.19 9.73
N ILE A 64 4.06 19.97 9.31
CA ILE A 64 3.91 20.47 7.93
C ILE A 64 4.77 21.74 7.72
N ASP A 65 6.07 21.57 7.92
CA ASP A 65 7.06 22.60 7.64
C ASP A 65 7.43 22.64 6.15
N LYS A 66 8.44 23.46 5.81
CA LYS A 66 8.90 23.56 4.42
C LYS A 66 9.54 22.25 3.94
N ALA A 67 10.34 21.58 4.76
CA ALA A 67 11.04 20.37 4.37
C ALA A 67 10.05 19.25 4.06
N TRP A 68 9.02 19.10 4.88
CA TRP A 68 7.93 18.16 4.63
C TRP A 68 7.19 18.48 3.33
N ARG A 69 6.87 19.76 3.08
CA ARG A 69 6.18 20.16 1.84
C ARG A 69 7.01 19.92 0.59
N ASP A 70 8.31 20.24 0.64
CA ASP A 70 9.22 19.99 -0.48
C ASP A 70 9.32 18.48 -0.76
N ASP A 71 9.45 17.66 0.28
CA ASP A 71 9.48 16.18 0.17
C ASP A 71 8.18 15.62 -0.43
N ARG A 72 7.02 16.07 0.06
CA ARG A 72 5.72 15.63 -0.48
C ARG A 72 5.48 16.13 -1.90
N ALA A 73 5.98 17.29 -2.27
CA ALA A 73 5.90 17.79 -3.64
C ALA A 73 6.77 16.97 -4.60
N ASP A 74 7.98 16.57 -4.19
CA ASP A 74 8.83 15.66 -4.97
C ASP A 74 8.18 14.28 -5.12
N MET A 75 7.61 13.74 -4.04
CA MET A 75 6.97 12.43 -4.03
C MET A 75 5.65 12.39 -4.81
N ALA A 76 4.75 13.36 -4.62
CA ALA A 76 3.39 13.32 -5.15
C ALA A 76 3.22 14.10 -6.46
N GLY A 77 4.25 14.84 -6.89
CA GLY A 77 4.14 15.81 -7.98
C GLY A 77 3.00 16.79 -7.72
N ASP A 78 2.15 17.00 -8.74
CA ASP A 78 1.04 17.96 -8.67
C ASP A 78 -0.14 17.49 -7.79
N LYS A 79 -0.18 16.23 -7.34
CA LYS A 79 -1.33 15.67 -6.62
C LYS A 79 -1.59 16.32 -5.25
N LEU A 80 -0.54 16.83 -4.63
CA LEU A 80 -0.54 17.55 -3.35
C LEU A 80 0.00 18.99 -3.50
N SER A 81 -0.08 19.57 -4.70
CA SER A 81 0.42 20.93 -4.92
C SER A 81 -0.31 21.95 -4.03
N ALA A 82 0.42 23.00 -3.62
CA ALA A 82 -0.02 23.97 -2.64
C ALA A 82 -1.10 24.95 -3.13
N GLU A 83 -1.54 24.85 -4.39
CA GLU A 83 -2.47 25.82 -4.99
C GLU A 83 -3.94 25.38 -4.76
N ALA A 84 -4.68 26.28 -4.09
CA ALA A 84 -6.09 26.16 -3.65
C ALA A 84 -6.41 25.15 -2.52
N PRO A 85 -5.82 25.29 -1.31
CA PRO A 85 -6.03 24.38 -0.18
C PRO A 85 -7.52 24.16 0.13
N ASP A 86 -8.34 25.20 0.14
CA ASP A 86 -9.73 25.09 0.58
C ASP A 86 -10.65 24.46 -0.47
N GLU A 87 -10.45 24.75 -1.76
CA GLU A 87 -11.28 24.18 -2.83
C GLU A 87 -10.95 22.71 -3.05
N ALA A 88 -9.66 22.37 -3.14
CA ALA A 88 -9.21 20.98 -3.27
C ALA A 88 -9.62 20.12 -2.06
N ARG A 89 -9.64 20.70 -0.85
CA ARG A 89 -10.18 20.04 0.36
C ARG A 89 -11.67 19.83 0.29
N ARG A 90 -12.45 20.84 -0.13
CA ARG A 90 -13.91 20.70 -0.29
C ARG A 90 -14.26 19.65 -1.33
N GLU A 91 -13.52 19.61 -2.44
CA GLU A 91 -13.68 18.58 -3.46
C GLU A 91 -13.33 17.18 -2.91
N ALA A 92 -12.19 17.04 -2.24
CA ALA A 92 -11.81 15.78 -1.59
C ALA A 92 -12.87 15.31 -0.58
N LEU A 93 -13.43 16.24 0.22
CA LEU A 93 -14.50 15.93 1.16
C LEU A 93 -15.79 15.47 0.45
N SER A 94 -16.12 16.07 -0.71
CA SER A 94 -17.23 15.60 -1.54
C SER A 94 -17.06 14.14 -1.97
N HIS A 95 -15.85 13.77 -2.42
CA HIS A 95 -15.53 12.38 -2.76
C HIS A 95 -15.60 11.43 -1.55
N ILE A 96 -15.17 11.89 -0.38
CA ILE A 96 -15.27 11.12 0.88
C ILE A 96 -16.72 10.87 1.26
N VAL A 97 -17.58 11.90 1.18
CA VAL A 97 -19.02 11.75 1.44
C VAL A 97 -19.66 10.77 0.46
N ALA A 98 -19.32 10.82 -0.83
CA ALA A 98 -19.81 9.87 -1.82
C ALA A 98 -19.32 8.43 -1.56
N ALA A 99 -18.07 8.27 -1.15
CA ALA A 99 -17.51 6.96 -0.80
C ALA A 99 -18.15 6.37 0.47
N LEU A 100 -18.44 7.21 1.47
CA LEU A 100 -19.17 6.81 2.67
C LEU A 100 -20.59 6.36 2.34
N ASP A 101 -21.31 7.13 1.51
CA ASP A 101 -22.66 6.79 1.03
C ASP A 101 -22.66 5.44 0.30
N MET A 102 -21.70 5.23 -0.60
CA MET A 102 -21.51 3.95 -1.29
C MET A 102 -21.31 2.82 -0.27
N LEU A 103 -20.35 2.91 0.66
CA LEU A 103 -20.10 1.84 1.63
C LEU A 103 -21.32 1.55 2.53
N GLU A 104 -21.94 2.60 3.08
CA GLU A 104 -23.10 2.54 3.99
C GLU A 104 -24.32 1.88 3.36
N HIS A 105 -24.57 2.18 2.07
CA HIS A 105 -25.77 1.78 1.34
C HIS A 105 -25.54 0.66 0.32
N THR A 106 -24.32 0.16 0.17
CA THR A 106 -24.02 -1.06 -0.60
C THR A 106 -23.52 -2.17 0.31
N PHE A 107 -22.23 -2.22 0.62
CA PHE A 107 -21.63 -3.27 1.44
C PHE A 107 -22.34 -3.42 2.79
N PHE A 108 -22.65 -2.32 3.48
CA PHE A 108 -23.30 -2.36 4.80
C PHE A 108 -24.82 -2.19 4.75
N ALA A 109 -25.44 -2.24 3.56
CA ALA A 109 -26.89 -2.08 3.41
C ALA A 109 -27.69 -3.12 4.21
N ASP A 110 -27.20 -4.36 4.25
CA ASP A 110 -27.84 -5.52 4.88
C ASP A 110 -27.44 -5.74 6.35
N GLY A 111 -26.71 -4.79 6.95
CA GLY A 111 -26.31 -4.87 8.36
C GLY A 111 -25.22 -5.90 8.65
N ARG A 112 -24.43 -6.32 7.65
CA ARG A 112 -23.25 -7.17 7.86
C ARG A 112 -22.18 -6.46 8.70
N ASP A 113 -21.39 -7.26 9.42
CA ASP A 113 -20.29 -6.73 10.24
C ASP A 113 -19.03 -6.45 9.42
N TRP A 114 -18.74 -7.32 8.43
CA TRP A 114 -17.56 -7.33 7.56
C TRP A 114 -17.95 -7.32 6.09
N ILE A 115 -17.10 -6.77 5.22
CA ILE A 115 -17.39 -6.50 3.80
C ILE A 115 -17.95 -7.73 3.06
N LEU A 116 -17.34 -8.90 3.26
CA LEU A 116 -17.71 -10.16 2.60
C LEU A 116 -18.73 -10.99 3.40
N LYS A 117 -19.36 -10.42 4.44
CA LYS A 117 -20.35 -11.08 5.29
C LYS A 117 -19.81 -12.38 5.93
N THR A 118 -18.53 -12.39 6.24
CA THR A 118 -17.82 -13.45 6.96
C THR A 118 -17.97 -13.29 8.47
N LYS A 119 -17.50 -14.27 9.24
CA LYS A 119 -17.49 -14.20 10.72
C LYS A 119 -16.40 -13.26 11.25
N ASN A 120 -15.24 -13.26 10.59
CA ASN A 120 -14.05 -12.50 10.95
C ASN A 120 -13.68 -11.58 9.77
N PRO A 121 -12.91 -10.49 9.99
CA PRO A 121 -12.44 -9.66 8.89
C PRO A 121 -11.57 -10.47 7.92
N THR A 122 -11.62 -10.08 6.66
CA THR A 122 -10.84 -10.67 5.57
C THR A 122 -9.87 -9.64 5.00
N LEU A 123 -9.07 -10.04 4.01
CA LEU A 123 -8.28 -9.08 3.24
C LEU A 123 -9.13 -8.01 2.55
N ALA A 124 -10.41 -8.27 2.25
CA ALA A 124 -11.29 -7.23 1.74
C ALA A 124 -11.47 -6.10 2.77
N ASP A 125 -11.59 -6.43 4.06
CA ASP A 125 -11.66 -5.45 5.14
C ASP A 125 -10.31 -4.73 5.32
N ILE A 126 -9.20 -5.46 5.36
CA ILE A 126 -7.84 -4.89 5.49
C ILE A 126 -7.53 -3.90 4.36
N ASN A 127 -7.79 -4.30 3.11
CA ASN A 127 -7.57 -3.47 1.93
C ASN A 127 -8.56 -2.29 1.86
N GLY A 128 -9.78 -2.48 2.37
CA GLY A 128 -10.80 -1.44 2.37
C GLY A 128 -10.61 -0.38 3.45
N ILE A 129 -10.06 -0.74 4.61
CA ILE A 129 -10.25 0.05 5.84
C ILE A 129 -9.18 1.09 6.13
N TRP A 130 -7.94 0.87 5.72
CA TRP A 130 -6.79 1.59 6.31
C TRP A 130 -6.86 3.11 6.15
N THR A 131 -7.38 3.61 5.03
CA THR A 131 -7.60 5.06 4.81
C THR A 131 -8.71 5.63 5.69
N TRP A 132 -9.72 4.82 6.02
CA TRP A 132 -10.80 5.21 6.92
C TRP A 132 -10.34 5.20 8.37
N ASP A 133 -9.55 4.19 8.76
CA ASP A 133 -8.93 4.17 10.09
C ASP A 133 -7.99 5.37 10.26
N TRP A 134 -7.19 5.68 9.24
CA TRP A 134 -6.37 6.88 9.22
C TRP A 134 -7.22 8.16 9.36
N LEU A 135 -8.24 8.33 8.53
CA LEU A 135 -9.09 9.53 8.53
C LEU A 135 -9.86 9.74 9.84
N PHE A 136 -10.37 8.67 10.46
CA PHE A 136 -11.27 8.78 11.61
C PHE A 136 -10.57 8.68 12.95
N HIS A 137 -9.44 7.96 13.02
CA HIS A 137 -8.87 7.54 14.30
C HIS A 137 -7.40 7.93 14.49
N ASP A 138 -6.72 8.42 13.46
CA ASP A 138 -5.35 8.90 13.60
C ASP A 138 -5.32 10.32 14.18
N PRO A 139 -4.56 10.58 15.26
CA PRO A 139 -4.41 11.92 15.82
C PRO A 139 -3.95 12.98 14.82
N TRP A 140 -3.26 12.59 13.74
CA TRP A 140 -2.79 13.53 12.71
C TRP A 140 -3.92 13.99 11.78
N MET A 141 -5.07 13.32 11.81
CA MET A 141 -6.28 13.68 11.07
C MET A 141 -7.30 14.42 11.93
N GLU A 142 -6.97 14.77 13.18
CA GLU A 142 -7.83 15.57 14.05
C GLU A 142 -8.14 16.93 13.40
N GLY A 143 -9.44 17.24 13.24
CA GLY A 143 -9.91 18.45 12.55
C GLY A 143 -9.84 18.39 11.01
N ALA A 144 -9.52 17.24 10.42
CA ALA A 144 -9.53 17.06 8.96
C ALA A 144 -10.93 17.21 8.36
N ILE A 145 -11.95 16.72 9.08
CA ILE A 145 -13.37 16.81 8.73
C ILE A 145 -14.05 17.78 9.71
N PRO A 146 -14.71 18.83 9.23
CA PRO A 146 -15.48 19.73 10.09
C PRO A 146 -16.71 19.05 10.72
N ASP A 147 -16.98 19.34 12.00
CA ASP A 147 -18.06 18.72 12.78
C ASP A 147 -19.45 18.95 12.18
N GLU A 148 -19.66 20.06 11.44
CA GLU A 148 -20.96 20.37 10.84
C GLU A 148 -21.43 19.32 9.81
N TYR A 149 -20.51 18.51 9.28
CA TYR A 149 -20.88 17.44 8.36
C TYR A 149 -21.47 16.21 9.06
N ALA A 150 -21.27 16.07 10.38
CA ALA A 150 -21.80 15.00 11.23
C ALA A 150 -21.75 13.60 10.57
N LEU A 151 -20.56 13.24 10.05
CA LEU A 151 -20.41 12.05 9.21
C LEU A 151 -20.69 10.74 9.96
N ASP A 152 -20.37 10.70 11.26
CA ASP A 152 -20.66 9.59 12.17
C ASP A 152 -22.17 9.34 12.33
N VAL A 153 -22.96 10.41 12.39
CA VAL A 153 -24.43 10.33 12.47
C VAL A 153 -25.03 9.91 11.13
N ARG A 154 -24.45 10.37 10.01
CA ARG A 154 -24.96 10.10 8.66
C ARG A 154 -24.59 8.71 8.14
N PHE A 155 -23.41 8.20 8.51
CA PHE A 155 -22.86 6.93 8.01
C PHE A 155 -22.47 5.98 9.17
N PRO A 156 -23.41 5.67 10.08
CA PRO A 156 -23.09 5.00 11.35
C PRO A 156 -22.54 3.58 11.16
N LYS A 157 -22.87 2.88 10.07
CA LYS A 157 -22.41 1.50 9.88
C LYS A 157 -20.94 1.45 9.45
N VAL A 158 -20.51 2.41 8.64
CA VAL A 158 -19.10 2.53 8.24
C VAL A 158 -18.24 2.88 9.46
N PHE A 159 -18.66 3.82 10.30
CA PHE A 159 -17.97 4.13 11.57
C PHE A 159 -17.95 2.92 12.52
N ALA A 160 -19.07 2.19 12.63
CA ALA A 160 -19.09 0.98 13.45
C ALA A 160 -18.15 -0.12 12.90
N TRP A 161 -17.97 -0.21 11.58
CA TRP A 161 -17.01 -1.14 10.96
C TRP A 161 -15.56 -0.79 11.29
N THR A 162 -15.18 0.49 11.24
CA THR A 162 -13.81 0.90 11.62
C THR A 162 -13.52 0.63 13.09
N GLU A 163 -14.48 0.91 13.97
CA GLU A 163 -14.35 0.60 15.41
C GLU A 163 -14.26 -0.90 15.70
N ARG A 164 -15.08 -1.71 15.02
CA ARG A 164 -14.99 -3.18 15.13
C ARG A 164 -13.63 -3.69 14.70
N PHE A 165 -13.07 -3.15 13.61
CA PHE A 165 -11.75 -3.56 13.14
C PHE A 165 -10.66 -3.20 14.16
N ARG A 166 -10.68 -1.99 14.74
CA ARG A 166 -9.74 -1.60 15.82
C ARG A 166 -9.89 -2.50 17.05
N GLN A 167 -11.09 -2.97 17.36
CA GLN A 167 -11.28 -3.95 18.44
C GLN A 167 -10.56 -5.26 18.12
N VAL A 168 -10.70 -5.80 16.90
CA VAL A 168 -9.96 -7.00 16.47
C VAL A 168 -8.45 -6.79 16.58
N LEU A 169 -7.94 -5.62 16.18
CA LEU A 169 -6.52 -5.30 16.30
C LEU A 169 -6.04 -5.29 17.76
N ARG A 170 -6.82 -4.73 18.70
CA ARG A 170 -6.47 -4.72 20.13
C ARG A 170 -6.46 -6.12 20.76
N GLU A 171 -7.25 -7.04 20.21
CA GLU A 171 -7.34 -8.43 20.68
C GLU A 171 -6.29 -9.34 20.02
N THR A 172 -5.61 -8.85 18.99
CA THR A 172 -4.55 -9.58 18.29
C THR A 172 -3.21 -9.35 18.99
N ASP A 173 -2.58 -10.43 19.48
CA ASP A 173 -1.25 -10.38 20.08
C ASP A 173 -0.20 -10.82 19.04
N ALA A 174 0.79 -9.96 18.80
CA ALA A 174 1.96 -10.28 17.99
C ALA A 174 3.19 -9.67 18.66
N PRO A 175 4.18 -10.48 19.07
CA PRO A 175 5.39 -9.95 19.69
C PRO A 175 6.16 -9.10 18.69
N VAL A 176 6.40 -7.83 19.04
CA VAL A 176 7.22 -6.91 18.25
C VAL A 176 8.48 -6.58 19.04
N SER A 177 9.63 -6.68 18.38
CA SER A 177 10.93 -6.23 18.90
C SER A 177 11.49 -5.13 18.03
N TRP A 178 12.11 -4.14 18.66
CA TRP A 178 12.78 -3.03 17.97
C TRP A 178 14.25 -3.37 17.71
N MET A 179 14.76 -2.93 16.56
CA MET A 179 16.15 -3.12 16.13
C MET A 179 16.66 -1.82 15.50
N ASP A 180 17.91 -1.45 15.77
CA ASP A 180 18.55 -0.28 15.18
C ASP A 180 18.81 -0.48 13.68
N SER A 181 18.76 0.60 12.90
CA SER A 181 18.85 0.52 11.43
C SER A 181 20.13 -0.15 10.92
N ASN A 182 21.28 0.07 11.59
CA ASN A 182 22.54 -0.58 11.20
C ASN A 182 22.50 -2.09 11.48
N ASP A 183 21.88 -2.50 12.58
CA ASP A 183 21.71 -3.92 12.92
C ASP A 183 20.73 -4.59 11.97
N VAL A 184 19.67 -3.90 11.53
CA VAL A 184 18.75 -4.39 10.50
C VAL A 184 19.48 -4.63 9.18
N VAL A 185 20.29 -3.65 8.71
CA VAL A 185 21.06 -3.78 7.47
C VAL A 185 22.00 -4.98 7.56
N GLU A 186 22.73 -5.13 8.67
CA GLU A 186 23.64 -6.25 8.86
C GLU A 186 22.89 -7.59 8.93
N ALA A 187 21.79 -7.66 9.68
CA ALA A 187 20.97 -8.86 9.80
C ALA A 187 20.40 -9.31 8.44
N VAL A 188 19.87 -8.37 7.65
CA VAL A 188 19.37 -8.64 6.29
C VAL A 188 20.50 -9.16 5.40
N LEU A 189 21.61 -8.41 5.29
CA LEU A 189 22.71 -8.75 4.38
C LEU A 189 23.48 -10.01 4.79
N SER A 190 23.36 -10.47 6.04
CA SER A 190 23.97 -11.70 6.53
C SER A 190 23.02 -12.90 6.56
N SER A 191 21.73 -12.72 6.25
CA SER A 191 20.74 -13.80 6.19
C SER A 191 20.81 -14.61 4.89
N GLU A 192 20.08 -15.72 4.83
CA GLU A 192 19.80 -16.44 3.57
C GLU A 192 18.69 -15.72 2.77
N PHE A 193 18.50 -16.09 1.51
CA PHE A 193 17.31 -15.71 0.74
C PHE A 193 16.08 -16.47 1.29
N ALA A 194 14.96 -15.77 1.42
CA ALA A 194 13.66 -16.31 1.83
C ALA A 194 13.09 -17.28 0.80
N GLU A 195 13.33 -17.03 -0.49
CA GLU A 195 12.86 -17.88 -1.58
C GLU A 195 13.96 -18.13 -2.64
N PRO A 196 13.90 -19.26 -3.38
CA PRO A 196 14.73 -19.44 -4.57
C PRO A 196 14.45 -18.34 -5.61
N GLU A 197 15.38 -18.16 -6.55
CA GLU A 197 15.09 -17.28 -7.68
C GLU A 197 13.83 -17.74 -8.44
N GLY A 198 13.04 -16.75 -8.87
CA GLY A 198 11.89 -17.00 -9.73
C GLY A 198 12.27 -17.29 -11.19
N SER A 199 11.23 -17.41 -11.99
CA SER A 199 11.30 -17.43 -13.46
C SER A 199 10.92 -16.07 -14.04
N VAL A 200 11.36 -15.81 -15.27
CA VAL A 200 10.87 -14.71 -16.10
C VAL A 200 9.92 -15.32 -17.12
N ASP A 201 8.67 -14.87 -17.12
CA ASP A 201 7.68 -15.29 -18.10
C ASP A 201 8.07 -14.80 -19.49
N HIS A 202 8.44 -15.72 -20.38
CA HIS A 202 8.83 -15.42 -21.76
C HIS A 202 7.67 -14.88 -22.62
N THR A 203 6.44 -14.96 -22.12
CA THR A 203 5.26 -14.39 -22.77
C THR A 203 4.87 -13.02 -22.21
N ASP A 204 5.60 -12.51 -21.20
CA ASP A 204 5.35 -11.17 -20.67
C ASP A 204 5.55 -10.11 -21.78
N PRO A 205 4.60 -9.17 -21.93
CA PRO A 205 4.62 -8.20 -23.03
C PRO A 205 5.80 -7.23 -23.01
N LEU A 206 6.54 -7.12 -21.90
CA LEU A 206 7.76 -6.29 -21.83
C LEU A 206 8.94 -6.91 -22.58
N GLY A 207 8.89 -8.20 -22.90
CA GLY A 207 9.94 -8.90 -23.66
C GLY A 207 11.30 -8.95 -22.96
N LEU A 208 11.33 -8.74 -21.64
CA LEU A 208 12.54 -8.76 -20.83
C LEU A 208 13.05 -10.18 -20.61
N GLN A 209 14.36 -10.33 -20.42
CA GLN A 209 15.01 -11.61 -20.25
C GLN A 209 15.60 -11.78 -18.84
N LYS A 210 15.60 -13.01 -18.33
CA LYS A 210 16.27 -13.32 -17.05
C LYS A 210 17.75 -12.94 -17.13
N GLY A 211 18.24 -12.26 -16.10
CA GLY A 211 19.60 -11.75 -16.02
C GLY A 211 19.84 -10.44 -16.78
N GLN A 212 18.81 -9.86 -17.42
CA GLN A 212 18.92 -8.54 -18.03
C GLN A 212 18.97 -7.45 -16.95
N GLU A 213 19.82 -6.44 -17.14
CA GLU A 213 19.85 -5.28 -16.26
C GLU A 213 18.65 -4.38 -16.52
N ILE A 214 17.92 -4.06 -15.45
CA ILE A 214 16.68 -3.31 -15.49
C ILE A 214 16.62 -2.26 -14.37
N GLU A 215 15.72 -1.32 -14.54
CA GLU A 215 15.28 -0.39 -13.51
C GLU A 215 13.78 -0.60 -13.21
N VAL A 216 13.42 -0.43 -11.94
CA VAL A 216 12.04 -0.55 -11.44
C VAL A 216 11.71 0.68 -10.59
N TRP A 217 10.54 1.28 -10.81
CA TRP A 217 10.07 2.43 -10.04
C TRP A 217 8.55 2.55 -10.06
N PRO A 218 7.92 3.19 -9.05
CA PRO A 218 6.49 3.39 -9.04
C PRO A 218 6.03 4.34 -10.16
N THR A 219 4.77 4.24 -10.56
CA THR A 219 4.14 5.10 -11.59
C THR A 219 3.17 6.12 -11.04
N ASP A 220 2.90 6.07 -9.73
CA ASP A 220 1.85 6.86 -9.06
C ASP A 220 2.40 7.89 -8.07
N SER A 221 3.46 7.56 -7.32
CA SER A 221 4.18 8.48 -6.42
C SER A 221 5.61 8.02 -6.16
N GLY A 222 6.54 8.93 -5.88
CA GLY A 222 7.96 8.61 -5.69
C GLY A 222 8.66 8.22 -6.99
N MET A 223 8.19 8.74 -8.13
CA MET A 223 8.60 8.32 -9.47
C MET A 223 10.05 8.71 -9.84
N ASN A 224 10.71 9.57 -9.06
CA ASN A 224 12.03 10.14 -9.37
C ASN A 224 13.22 9.26 -8.93
N HIS A 225 12.95 8.16 -8.22
CA HIS A 225 13.98 7.26 -7.69
C HIS A 225 13.75 5.86 -8.24
N HIS A 226 14.76 5.33 -8.92
CA HIS A 226 14.68 4.03 -9.58
C HIS A 226 15.63 3.05 -8.89
N ASP A 227 15.14 1.84 -8.65
CA ASP A 227 15.96 0.74 -8.17
C ASP A 227 16.53 -0.03 -9.38
N HIS A 228 17.83 -0.29 -9.36
CA HIS A 228 18.57 -0.91 -10.46
C HIS A 228 19.11 -2.28 -10.06
N GLY A 229 19.03 -3.25 -10.97
CA GLY A 229 19.60 -4.58 -10.76
C GLY A 229 19.33 -5.57 -11.90
N PHE A 230 19.72 -6.81 -11.69
CA PHE A 230 19.53 -7.88 -12.67
C PHE A 230 18.18 -8.57 -12.47
N LEU A 231 17.38 -8.69 -13.53
CA LEU A 231 16.06 -9.32 -13.49
C LEU A 231 16.15 -10.80 -13.11
N VAL A 232 15.61 -11.18 -11.95
CA VAL A 232 15.60 -12.58 -11.48
C VAL A 232 14.19 -13.21 -11.48
N LYS A 233 13.13 -12.39 -11.46
CA LYS A 233 11.73 -12.84 -11.53
C LYS A 233 10.87 -11.83 -12.29
N LEU A 234 9.98 -12.32 -13.14
CA LEU A 234 8.92 -11.53 -13.78
C LEU A 234 7.73 -12.43 -14.08
N ASP A 235 6.58 -12.12 -13.49
CA ASP A 235 5.30 -12.73 -13.82
C ASP A 235 4.17 -11.69 -13.78
N THR A 236 2.92 -12.13 -13.84
CA THR A 236 1.73 -11.26 -13.81
C THR A 236 1.52 -10.49 -12.51
N ARG A 237 2.22 -10.86 -11.43
CA ARG A 237 2.05 -10.30 -10.08
C ARG A 237 3.28 -9.60 -9.57
N GLU A 238 4.46 -10.13 -9.88
CA GLU A 238 5.71 -9.74 -9.23
C GLU A 238 6.85 -9.54 -10.23
N VAL A 239 7.69 -8.54 -9.95
CA VAL A 239 9.04 -8.41 -10.52
C VAL A 239 10.05 -8.42 -9.36
N ALA A 240 11.19 -9.08 -9.57
CA ALA A 240 12.30 -9.00 -8.62
C ALA A 240 13.63 -8.79 -9.33
N ILE A 241 14.46 -7.94 -8.74
CA ILE A 241 15.84 -7.67 -9.16
C ILE A 241 16.83 -8.18 -8.13
N SER A 242 17.96 -8.72 -8.59
CA SER A 242 19.16 -8.90 -7.79
C SER A 242 19.99 -7.62 -7.84
N ALA A 243 20.19 -7.00 -6.69
CA ALA A 243 20.95 -5.76 -6.50
C ALA A 243 22.14 -6.01 -5.58
N LYS A 244 23.12 -5.10 -5.60
CA LYS A 244 24.27 -5.11 -4.69
C LYS A 244 24.19 -3.97 -3.69
N SER A 245 24.38 -4.28 -2.42
CA SER A 245 24.60 -3.31 -1.37
C SER A 245 25.89 -2.51 -1.62
N LYS A 246 26.09 -1.44 -0.82
CA LYS A 246 27.31 -0.63 -0.85
C LYS A 246 28.60 -1.42 -0.58
N ASP A 247 28.51 -2.53 0.16
CA ASP A 247 29.64 -3.42 0.44
C ASP A 247 29.73 -4.64 -0.49
N GLY A 248 28.91 -4.68 -1.54
CA GLY A 248 28.96 -5.69 -2.60
C GLY A 248 28.21 -6.99 -2.29
N ARG A 249 27.52 -7.09 -1.15
CA ARG A 249 26.63 -8.20 -0.83
C ARG A 249 25.35 -8.13 -1.67
N GLU A 250 24.89 -9.29 -2.11
CA GLU A 250 23.68 -9.40 -2.90
C GLU A 250 22.43 -9.33 -2.01
N LEU A 251 21.39 -8.65 -2.50
CA LEU A 251 20.04 -8.69 -1.97
C LEU A 251 19.05 -8.73 -3.14
N ARG A 252 17.83 -9.19 -2.89
CA ARG A 252 16.75 -9.11 -3.89
C ARG A 252 15.71 -8.10 -3.47
N ILE A 253 15.26 -7.31 -4.44
CA ILE A 253 14.21 -6.31 -4.23
C ILE A 253 13.03 -6.69 -5.11
N HIS A 254 11.87 -6.85 -4.48
CA HIS A 254 10.66 -7.36 -5.09
C HIS A 254 9.59 -6.27 -5.09
N PHE A 255 8.90 -6.14 -6.21
CA PHE A 255 7.84 -5.16 -6.41
C PHE A 255 6.61 -5.83 -7.02
N PRO A 256 5.38 -5.39 -6.70
CA PRO A 256 4.22 -5.80 -7.45
C PRO A 256 4.29 -5.28 -8.89
N ARG A 257 3.58 -5.92 -9.81
CA ARG A 257 3.46 -5.43 -11.20
C ARG A 257 2.58 -4.18 -11.31
N THR A 258 1.54 -4.11 -10.48
CA THR A 258 0.59 -2.98 -10.46
C THR A 258 1.30 -1.72 -10.00
N ASN A 259 1.15 -0.63 -10.75
CA ASN A 259 1.74 0.69 -10.49
C ASN A 259 3.27 0.74 -10.45
N PHE A 260 3.96 -0.24 -11.03
CA PHE A 260 5.41 -0.18 -11.23
C PHE A 260 5.76 -0.20 -12.71
N ARG A 261 6.68 0.67 -13.10
CA ARG A 261 7.34 0.65 -14.39
C ARG A 261 8.58 -0.21 -14.28
N ILE A 262 8.80 -1.02 -15.31
CA ILE A 262 9.96 -1.89 -15.45
C ILE A 262 10.55 -1.56 -16.81
N SER A 263 11.82 -1.16 -16.85
CA SER A 263 12.49 -0.80 -18.09
C SER A 263 13.86 -1.45 -18.16
N ALA A 264 14.25 -1.87 -19.36
CA ALA A 264 15.63 -2.25 -19.64
C ALA A 264 16.54 -1.02 -19.46
N ILE A 265 17.67 -1.21 -18.79
CA ILE A 265 18.74 -0.22 -18.87
C ILE A 265 19.45 -0.49 -20.20
N SER A 266 19.14 0.32 -21.22
CA SER A 266 19.99 0.34 -22.40
C SER A 266 21.32 0.99 -22.01
N GLU A 267 22.44 0.30 -22.23
CA GLU A 267 23.70 1.01 -22.42
C GLU A 267 23.43 2.06 -23.49
N LEU A 268 23.56 3.35 -23.14
CA LEU A 268 23.62 4.40 -24.14
C LEU A 268 24.69 3.95 -25.14
N ALA A 269 24.27 3.63 -26.36
CA ALA A 269 25.21 3.38 -27.44
C ALA A 269 26.12 4.62 -27.53
N ASN A 270 27.41 4.39 -27.30
CA ASN A 270 28.49 5.38 -27.29
C ASN A 270 28.35 6.49 -28.34
#